data_AF-W0RP93-F1
#
_entry.id   AF-W0RP93-F1
#
_cell.length_a   1.000
_cell.length_b   1.000
_cell.length_c   1.000
_cell.angle_alpha   90.00
_cell.angle_beta   90.00
_cell.angle_gamma   90.00
#
_symmetry.space_group_name_H-M   'P 1'
#
loop_
_entity.id
_entity.type
_entity.pdbx_description
1 polymer ?
#
loop_
_entity_poly.entity_id
_entity_poly.type
_entity_poly.pdbx_seq_one_letter_code
_entity_poly.pdbx_strand_id
1 'polypeptide(L)'
;MLNVLAQGDELHRLERLDGTVVGWIRDRTIGLHGSGDEHRAMTVAAAAWRALDTALRRQYPGWPRYEPVVDRLRILHDGRHEWIADDTRKLARLLRVDDAPPGMESFAVEFDLPSYATLGTLVSAAQSMSRALAEGAVAGPSPDARPDA
;
A
#
# COMPACT_ATOMS: atom_id res chain seq x y z
N MET A 1 16.07 0.72 1.34
CA MET A 1 15.88 -0.34 2.35
C MET A 1 14.84 0.15 3.36
N LEU A 2 14.08 -0.75 3.97
CA LEU A 2 12.99 -0.41 4.90
C LEU A 2 13.36 -0.88 6.32
N ASN A 3 13.22 0.01 7.30
CA ASN A 3 13.32 -0.29 8.71
C ASN A 3 11.93 -0.62 9.26
N VAL A 4 11.85 -1.66 10.08
CA VAL A 4 10.62 -2.06 10.80
C VAL A 4 10.89 -1.85 12.27
N LEU A 5 10.16 -0.90 12.88
CA LEU A 5 10.34 -0.51 14.27
C LEU A 5 9.09 -0.92 15.07
N ALA A 6 9.26 -1.67 16.15
CA ALA A 6 8.16 -1.98 17.05
C ALA A 6 7.70 -0.71 17.80
N GLN A 7 6.40 -0.44 17.82
CA GLN A 7 5.76 0.72 18.44
C GLN A 7 4.64 0.28 19.40
N GLY A 8 4.84 -0.83 20.11
CA GLY A 8 3.87 -1.45 21.02
C GLY A 8 3.65 -2.93 20.71
N ASP A 9 2.73 -3.57 21.44
CA ASP A 9 2.58 -5.03 21.44
C ASP A 9 2.23 -5.63 20.07
N GLU A 10 1.57 -4.88 19.17
CA GLU A 10 1.12 -5.40 17.87
C GLU A 10 1.25 -4.40 16.70
N LEU A 11 1.87 -3.24 16.96
CA LEU A 11 2.06 -2.19 15.96
C LEU A 11 3.54 -2.06 15.61
N HIS A 12 3.85 -2.18 14.32
CA HIS A 12 5.18 -1.90 13.79
C HIS A 12 5.11 -0.74 12.81
N ARG A 13 5.97 0.25 12.98
CA ARG A 13 6.14 1.37 12.06
C ARG A 13 7.11 0.98 10.95
N LEU A 14 6.76 1.32 9.72
CA LEU A 14 7.60 1.13 8.54
C LEU A 14 8.23 2.46 8.17
N GLU A 15 9.56 2.51 8.19
CA GLU A 15 10.33 3.70 7.89
C GLU A 15 11.34 3.44 6.77
N ARG A 16 11.59 4.44 5.93
CA ARG A 16 12.74 4.46 5.04
C ARG A 16 14.01 4.83 5.80
N LEU A 17 15.16 4.59 5.17
CA LEU A 17 16.48 4.95 5.73
C LEU A 17 16.65 6.45 5.99
N ASP A 18 15.87 7.30 5.32
CA ASP A 18 15.84 8.75 5.53
C ASP A 18 14.94 9.18 6.72
N GLY A 19 14.36 8.22 7.44
CA GLY A 19 13.43 8.47 8.56
C GLY A 19 11.98 8.74 8.11
N THR A 20 11.70 8.71 6.81
CA THR A 20 10.34 8.89 6.30
C THR A 20 9.46 7.71 6.65
N VAL A 21 8.31 7.98 7.29
CA VAL A 21 7.30 6.95 7.55
C VAL A 21 6.58 6.62 6.26
N VAL A 22 6.60 5.35 5.89
CA VAL A 22 5.92 4.87 4.68
C VAL A 22 4.72 4.00 4.97
N GLY A 23 4.55 3.57 6.22
CA GLY A 23 3.41 2.74 6.59
C GLY A 23 3.51 2.14 7.98
N TRP A 24 2.67 1.14 8.21
CA TRP A 24 2.63 0.37 9.43
C TRP A 24 2.26 -1.09 9.15
N ILE A 25 2.57 -1.95 10.10
CA ILE A 25 2.02 -3.29 10.22
C ILE A 25 1.26 -3.32 11.53
N ARG A 26 0.00 -3.72 11.50
CA ARG A 26 -0.80 -3.93 12.71
C ARG A 26 -1.57 -5.24 12.59
N ASP A 27 -1.42 -6.11 13.58
CA ASP A 27 -2.02 -7.45 13.60
C ASP A 27 -1.65 -8.26 12.34
N ARG A 28 -2.52 -8.22 11.33
CA ARG A 28 -2.35 -8.89 10.02
C ARG A 28 -2.58 -7.93 8.86
N THR A 29 -2.55 -6.63 9.12
CA THR A 29 -2.74 -5.59 8.12
C THR A 29 -1.42 -4.89 7.83
N ILE A 30 -1.21 -4.56 6.56
CA ILE A 30 -0.13 -3.68 6.12
C ILE A 30 -0.78 -2.40 5.63
N GLY A 31 -0.55 -1.31 6.36
CA GLY A 31 -0.94 0.04 5.93
C GLY A 31 0.22 0.73 5.24
N LEU A 32 -0.06 1.43 4.15
CA LEU A 32 0.89 2.29 3.46
C LEU A 32 0.34 3.71 3.41
N HIS A 33 1.12 4.67 3.89
CA HIS A 33 0.89 6.08 3.65
C HIS A 33 1.22 6.35 2.18
N GLY A 34 0.37 7.07 1.44
CA GLY A 34 0.67 7.10 0.02
C GLY A 34 -0.12 7.93 -0.96
N SER A 35 -1.05 8.82 -0.60
CA SER A 35 -1.51 9.75 -1.65
C SER A 35 -2.13 11.06 -1.18
N GLY A 36 -1.85 12.10 -1.95
CA GLY A 36 -2.55 13.38 -1.87
C GLY A 36 -3.96 13.35 -2.46
N ASP A 37 -4.35 12.29 -3.17
CA ASP A 37 -5.68 12.14 -3.79
C ASP A 37 -6.11 10.65 -3.91
N GLU A 38 -7.39 10.43 -4.19
CA GLU A 38 -8.00 9.09 -4.32
C GLU A 38 -7.46 8.30 -5.52
N HIS A 39 -7.19 8.95 -6.66
CA HIS A 39 -6.72 8.28 -7.88
C HIS A 39 -5.30 7.71 -7.69
N ARG A 40 -4.44 8.49 -7.03
CA ARG A 40 -3.11 8.06 -6.61
C ARG A 40 -3.21 6.98 -5.53
N ALA A 41 -4.22 7.01 -4.64
CA ALA A 41 -4.48 5.92 -3.70
C ALA A 41 -4.78 4.61 -4.43
N MET A 42 -5.62 4.64 -5.47
CA MET A 42 -5.93 3.47 -6.31
C MET A 42 -4.69 2.94 -7.06
N THR A 43 -3.87 3.85 -7.59
CA THR A 43 -2.62 3.48 -8.27
C THR A 43 -1.63 2.82 -7.31
N VAL A 44 -1.45 3.41 -6.13
CA VAL A 44 -0.62 2.85 -5.05
C VAL A 44 -1.18 1.51 -4.60
N ALA A 45 -2.50 1.38 -4.47
CA ALA A 45 -3.15 0.14 -4.07
C ALA A 45 -2.90 -0.98 -5.10
N ALA A 46 -3.02 -0.69 -6.40
CA ALA A 46 -2.74 -1.65 -7.46
C ALA A 46 -1.28 -2.11 -7.47
N ALA A 47 -0.34 -1.16 -7.40
CA ALA A 47 1.10 -1.46 -7.39
C ALA A 47 1.49 -2.27 -6.15
N ALA A 48 1.00 -1.86 -4.97
CA ALA A 48 1.24 -2.55 -3.72
C ALA A 48 0.58 -3.94 -3.71
N TRP A 49 -0.63 -4.10 -4.26
CA TRP A 49 -1.26 -5.41 -4.42
C TRP A 49 -0.40 -6.37 -5.25
N ARG A 50 0.11 -5.93 -6.41
CA ARG A 50 0.99 -6.75 -7.26
C ARG A 50 2.23 -7.24 -6.52
N ALA A 51 2.83 -6.35 -5.73
CA ALA A 51 4.00 -6.68 -4.92
C ALA A 51 3.64 -7.65 -3.78
N LEU A 52 2.50 -7.43 -3.10
CA LEU A 52 1.98 -8.31 -2.06
C LEU A 52 1.67 -9.70 -2.62
N ASP A 53 0.94 -9.78 -3.73
CA ASP A 53 0.59 -11.03 -4.41
C ASP A 53 1.83 -11.82 -4.82
N THR A 54 2.86 -11.14 -5.33
CA THR A 54 4.16 -11.76 -5.64
C THR A 54 4.86 -12.28 -4.38
N ALA A 55 4.86 -11.51 -3.29
CA ALA A 55 5.48 -11.92 -2.03
C ALA A 55 4.75 -13.11 -1.39
N LEU A 56 3.41 -13.11 -1.42
CA LEU A 56 2.59 -14.21 -0.90
C LEU A 56 2.78 -15.49 -1.71
N ARG A 57 2.83 -15.40 -3.06
CA ARG A 57 3.09 -16.57 -3.91
C ARG A 57 4.42 -17.27 -3.62
N ARG A 58 5.45 -16.51 -3.21
CA ARG A 58 6.75 -17.08 -2.84
C ARG A 58 6.68 -17.90 -1.54
N GLN A 59 5.82 -17.50 -0.62
CA GLN A 59 5.69 -18.14 0.70
C GLN A 59 4.58 -19.20 0.74
N TYR A 60 3.55 -19.03 -0.08
CA TYR A 60 2.36 -19.87 -0.12
C TYR A 60 2.04 -20.26 -1.58
N PRO A 61 2.54 -21.42 -2.06
CA PRO A 61 2.31 -21.88 -3.43
C PRO A 61 0.84 -22.04 -3.83
N GLY A 62 -0.06 -22.21 -2.86
CA GLY A 62 -1.52 -22.29 -3.07
C GLY A 62 -2.24 -20.94 -3.13
N TRP A 63 -1.52 -19.81 -3.06
CA TRP A 63 -2.12 -18.48 -3.11
C TRP A 63 -2.81 -18.22 -4.47
N PRO A 64 -4.11 -17.84 -4.49
CA PRO A 64 -4.84 -17.64 -5.74
C PRO A 64 -4.28 -16.47 -6.53
N ARG A 65 -4.05 -16.68 -7.83
CA ARG A 65 -3.56 -15.62 -8.72
C ARG A 65 -4.65 -14.58 -8.94
N TYR A 66 -4.32 -13.33 -8.67
CA TYR A 66 -5.19 -12.22 -8.98
C TYR A 66 -4.42 -10.95 -9.32
N GLU A 67 -4.65 -10.45 -10.53
CA GLU A 67 -4.01 -9.27 -11.08
C GLU A 67 -5.06 -8.18 -11.28
N PRO A 68 -5.10 -7.14 -10.43
CA PRO A 68 -6.10 -6.08 -10.54
C PRO A 68 -5.82 -5.19 -11.75
N VAL A 69 -6.91 -4.79 -12.42
CA VAL A 69 -6.85 -3.84 -13.53
C VAL A 69 -7.15 -2.44 -13.00
N VAL A 70 -6.15 -1.55 -13.05
CA VAL A 70 -6.25 -0.17 -12.49
C VAL A 70 -7.50 0.56 -12.99
N ASP A 71 -7.80 0.49 -14.29
CA ASP A 71 -8.95 1.18 -14.90
C ASP A 71 -10.32 0.64 -14.44
N ARG A 72 -10.34 -0.57 -13.87
CA ARG A 72 -11.54 -1.20 -13.30
C ARG A 72 -11.67 -0.98 -11.80
N LEU A 73 -10.65 -0.40 -11.15
CA LEU A 73 -10.72 -0.09 -9.73
C LEU A 73 -11.81 0.94 -9.44
N ARG A 74 -12.56 0.68 -8.39
CA ARG A 74 -13.62 1.54 -7.87
C ARG A 74 -13.48 1.62 -6.36
N ILE A 75 -13.92 2.75 -5.80
CA ILE A 75 -14.13 2.86 -4.36
C ILE A 75 -15.53 2.34 -4.06
N LEU A 76 -15.61 1.35 -3.18
CA LEU A 76 -16.86 0.80 -2.63
C LEU A 76 -16.97 1.20 -1.17
N HIS A 77 -18.15 1.65 -0.76
CA HIS A 77 -18.46 1.88 0.64
C HIS A 77 -19.40 0.79 1.16
N ASP A 78 -19.00 0.09 2.23
CA ASP A 78 -19.83 -0.95 2.86
C ASP A 78 -20.57 -0.48 4.12
N GLY A 79 -20.68 0.85 4.29
CA GLY A 79 -21.31 1.49 5.45
C GLY A 79 -20.39 1.62 6.67
N ARG A 80 -19.25 0.93 6.71
CA ARG A 80 -18.25 1.06 7.80
C ARG A 80 -16.87 1.47 7.29
N HIS A 81 -16.50 1.02 6.10
CA HIS A 81 -15.20 1.31 5.51
C HIS A 81 -15.36 1.67 4.04
N GLU A 82 -14.36 2.38 3.53
CA GLU A 82 -14.13 2.55 2.10
C GLU A 82 -13.13 1.49 1.63
N TRP A 83 -13.40 0.91 0.47
CA TRP A 83 -12.63 -0.18 -0.10
C TRP A 83 -12.25 0.17 -1.53
N ILE A 84 -10.99 -0.05 -1.88
CA ILE A 84 -10.56 -0.12 -3.26
C ILE A 84 -10.83 -1.56 -3.71
N ALA A 85 -11.69 -1.71 -4.71
CA ALA A 85 -12.09 -3.00 -5.24
C ALA A 85 -12.00 -3.02 -6.77
N ASP A 86 -11.73 -4.20 -7.31
CA ASP A 86 -11.92 -4.50 -8.73
C ASP A 86 -13.16 -5.40 -8.84
N ASP A 87 -14.22 -4.82 -9.41
CA ASP A 87 -15.57 -5.38 -9.42
C ASP A 87 -16.05 -5.75 -7.99
N THR A 88 -16.22 -7.03 -7.68
CA THR A 88 -16.67 -7.49 -6.35
C THR A 88 -15.51 -7.80 -5.40
N ARG A 89 -14.24 -7.70 -5.85
CA ARG A 89 -13.09 -8.13 -5.06
C ARG A 89 -12.42 -6.96 -4.36
N LYS A 90 -12.58 -6.91 -3.04
CA LYS A 90 -11.91 -5.94 -2.16
C LYS A 90 -10.40 -6.22 -2.13
N LEU A 91 -9.59 -5.20 -2.46
CA LEU A 91 -8.13 -5.30 -2.51
C LEU A 91 -7.47 -4.66 -1.31
N ALA A 92 -7.91 -3.44 -0.99
CA ALA A 92 -7.41 -2.66 0.11
C ALA A 92 -8.51 -1.80 0.70
N ARG A 93 -8.42 -1.49 1.99
CA ARG A 93 -9.20 -0.42 2.61
C ARG A 93 -8.57 0.92 2.26
N LEU A 94 -9.41 1.88 1.90
CA LEU A 94 -9.01 3.28 1.83
C LEU A 94 -9.22 3.90 3.20
N LEU A 95 -8.22 4.60 3.69
CA LEU A 95 -8.26 5.35 4.93
C LEU A 95 -8.08 6.83 4.60
N ARG A 96 -9.07 7.65 4.95
CA ARG A 96 -8.96 9.10 4.92
C ARG A 96 -8.29 9.54 6.22
N VAL A 97 -7.13 10.19 6.11
CA VAL A 97 -6.42 10.77 7.24
C VAL A 97 -6.98 12.18 7.41
N ASP A 98 -8.20 12.26 7.98
CA ASP A 98 -8.98 13.51 8.08
C ASP A 98 -8.34 14.60 8.97
N ASP A 99 -7.24 14.30 9.66
CA ASP A 99 -6.50 15.22 10.55
C ASP A 99 -5.05 15.54 10.09
N ALA A 100 -4.71 15.26 8.83
CA ALA A 100 -3.36 15.53 8.33
C ALA A 100 -3.08 17.05 8.23
N PRO A 101 -1.94 17.56 8.76
CA PRO A 101 -1.50 18.92 8.51
C PRO A 101 -1.38 19.20 7.00
N PRO A 102 -1.57 20.45 6.54
CA PRO A 102 -1.40 20.80 5.12
C PRO A 102 -0.03 20.34 4.61
N GLY A 103 0.00 19.45 3.62
CA GLY A 103 1.24 18.89 3.06
C GLY A 103 1.59 17.45 3.51
N MET A 104 0.81 16.82 4.38
CA MET A 104 0.84 15.37 4.59
C MET A 104 -0.26 14.68 3.78
N GLU A 105 0.05 13.51 3.23
CA GLU A 105 -0.83 12.77 2.32
C GLU A 105 -2.14 12.36 3.00
N SER A 106 -3.27 12.82 2.45
CA SER A 106 -4.61 12.69 3.03
C SER A 106 -5.19 11.27 2.97
N PHE A 107 -4.55 10.37 2.25
CA PHE A 107 -5.03 9.00 2.07
C PHE A 107 -3.94 7.97 2.38
N ALA A 108 -4.38 6.88 2.99
CA ALA A 108 -3.59 5.67 3.18
C ALA A 108 -4.38 4.45 2.70
N VAL A 109 -3.66 3.39 2.36
CA VAL A 109 -4.25 2.13 1.91
C VAL A 109 -3.83 1.00 2.84
N GLU A 110 -4.78 0.17 3.27
CA GLU A 110 -4.54 -0.94 4.18
C GLU A 110 -4.92 -2.27 3.53
N PHE A 111 -4.00 -3.22 3.56
CA PHE A 111 -4.16 -4.55 3.01
C PHE A 111 -4.32 -5.58 4.12
N ASP A 112 -5.38 -6.38 4.05
CA ASP A 112 -5.59 -7.51 4.95
C ASP A 112 -4.85 -8.74 4.41
N LEU A 113 -4.00 -9.34 5.24
CA LEU A 113 -3.32 -10.59 4.91
C LEU A 113 -4.08 -11.81 5.46
N PRO A 114 -3.86 -13.00 4.86
CA PRO A 114 -4.50 -14.23 5.31
C PRO A 114 -4.18 -14.56 6.77
N SER A 115 -5.07 -15.32 7.41
CA SER A 115 -4.92 -15.66 8.84
C SER A 115 -3.67 -16.47 9.18
N TYR A 116 -3.11 -17.17 8.21
CA TYR A 116 -1.89 -17.95 8.33
C TYR A 116 -0.61 -17.16 7.99
N ALA A 117 -0.73 -15.86 7.68
CA ALA A 117 0.43 -15.00 7.45
C ALA A 117 1.19 -14.77 8.77
N THR A 118 2.51 -15.02 8.75
CA THR A 118 3.37 -14.79 9.91
C THR A 118 3.91 -13.36 9.90
N LEU A 119 4.39 -12.84 11.04
CA LEU A 119 5.06 -11.53 11.06
C LEU A 119 6.21 -11.43 10.04
N GLY A 120 7.00 -12.49 9.86
CA GLY A 120 8.04 -12.54 8.84
C GLY A 120 7.50 -12.42 7.41
N THR A 121 6.32 -12.98 7.15
CA THR A 121 5.56 -12.80 5.91
C THR A 121 5.16 -11.35 5.72
N LEU A 122 4.58 -10.72 6.76
CA LEU A 122 4.15 -9.33 6.71
C LEU A 122 5.33 -8.39 6.44
N VAL A 123 6.46 -8.58 7.13
CA VAL A 123 7.67 -7.78 6.93
C VAL A 123 8.20 -7.94 5.50
N SER A 124 8.28 -9.17 4.99
CA SER A 124 8.75 -9.43 3.62
C SER A 124 7.82 -8.83 2.56
N ALA A 125 6.51 -8.89 2.78
CA ALA A 125 5.52 -8.27 1.92
C ALA A 125 5.64 -6.73 1.95
N ALA A 126 5.71 -6.13 3.14
CA ALA A 126 5.88 -4.69 3.32
C ALA A 126 7.15 -4.16 2.63
N GLN A 127 8.26 -4.88 2.74
CA GLN A 127 9.50 -4.56 2.02
C GLN A 127 9.32 -4.61 0.50
N SER A 128 8.64 -5.64 -0.01
CA SER A 128 8.36 -5.80 -1.43
C SER A 128 7.46 -4.68 -1.96
N MET A 129 6.41 -4.32 -1.21
CA MET A 129 5.49 -3.23 -1.53
C MET A 129 6.21 -1.88 -1.52
N SER A 130 6.99 -1.59 -0.49
CA SER A 130 7.76 -0.33 -0.39
C SER A 130 8.74 -0.18 -1.55
N ARG A 131 9.40 -1.27 -1.95
CA ARG A 131 10.29 -1.29 -3.11
C ARG A 131 9.54 -1.01 -4.42
N ALA A 132 8.41 -1.67 -4.65
CA ALA A 132 7.60 -1.47 -5.84
C ALA A 132 7.10 -0.02 -5.95
N LEU A 133 6.73 0.60 -4.83
CA LEU A 133 6.32 2.01 -4.79
C LEU A 133 7.50 2.96 -5.02
N ALA A 134 8.69 2.64 -4.51
CA ALA A 134 9.90 3.43 -4.81
C ALA A 134 10.26 3.38 -6.30
N GLU A 135 10.17 2.20 -6.92
CA GLU A 135 10.45 2.01 -8.35
C GLU A 135 9.37 2.69 -9.23
N GLY A 136 8.10 2.62 -8.83
CA GLY A 136 6.99 3.28 -9.53
C GLY A 136 7.01 4.81 -9.40
N ALA A 137 7.47 5.37 -8.28
CA ALA A 137 7.62 6.81 -8.09
C ALA A 137 8.74 7.40 -8.98
N VAL A 138 9.79 6.63 -9.27
CA VAL A 138 10.86 7.03 -10.21
C VAL A 138 10.37 7.01 -11.67
N ALA A 139 9.28 6.29 -11.97
CA ALA A 139 8.68 6.19 -13.30
C ALA A 139 7.50 7.16 -13.53
N GLY A 140 7.15 8.01 -12.56
CA GLY A 140 6.19 9.10 -12.75
C GLY A 140 6.77 10.21 -13.63
N PRO A 141 5.93 11.00 -14.35
CA PRO A 141 6.43 12.02 -15.26
C PRO A 141 7.30 13.02 -14.49
N SER A 142 8.56 13.11 -14.89
CA SER A 142 9.50 14.10 -14.39
C SER A 142 8.87 15.50 -14.53
N PRO A 143 8.77 16.31 -13.47
CA PRO A 143 8.20 17.67 -13.56
C PRO A 143 9.10 18.67 -14.31
N ASP A 144 10.16 18.20 -15.00
CA ASP A 144 11.21 19.04 -15.57
C ASP A 144 11.31 18.94 -17.10
N ALA A 145 10.19 18.71 -17.77
CA ALA A 145 10.06 19.03 -19.20
C ALA A 145 9.53 20.47 -19.35
N ARG A 146 10.38 21.46 -19.05
CA ARG A 146 10.17 22.81 -19.59
C ARG A 146 10.26 22.72 -21.11
N PRO A 147 9.27 23.22 -21.88
CA PRO A 147 9.49 23.45 -23.30
C PRO A 147 10.42 24.67 -23.41
N ASP A 148 11.63 24.45 -23.90
CA ASP A 148 12.42 25.54 -24.47
C ASP A 148 11.64 26.11 -25.66
N ALA A 149 11.26 27.37 -25.54
CA ALA A 149 10.76 28.23 -26.62
C ALA A 149 11.37 29.62 -26.44
#